data_AF-A0A1S3UZM7-F1
#
_entry.id   AF-A0A1S3UZM7-F1
#
_cell.length_a   1.000
_cell.length_b   1.000
_cell.length_c   1.000
_cell.angle_alpha   90.00
_cell.angle_beta   90.00
_cell.angle_gamma   90.00
#
_symmetry.space_group_name_H-M   'P 1'
#
loop_
_entity.id
_entity.type
_entity.pdbx_description
1 polymer ?
#
loop_
_entity_poly.entity_id
_entity_poly.type
_entity_poly.pdbx_seq_one_letter_code
_entity_poly.pdbx_strand_id
1 'polypeptide(L)'
;MYKKARTLGQKPNWLGDDTWNALLEKWNMPVFKQKCETAKKNRTSEKGGCLHTGGSISVHEHLFELGRSVHVDEIFQQTHIRQLTGDFVDERSRRTHEQFQAKFSQIRSETASVGASASSPLDPAEEERLRNQCWLDAAGGRYKGRVYGIGNVSSQNDCVDSYIRQT
;
A
#
# COMPACT_ATOMS: atom_id res chain seq x y z
N MET A 1 -25.37 12.45 3.72
CA MET A 1 -26.39 13.33 4.32
C MET A 1 -25.79 14.58 4.95
N TYR A 2 -24.93 14.49 5.98
CA TYR A 2 -24.28 15.66 6.59
C TYR A 2 -23.43 16.52 5.64
N LYS A 3 -22.78 15.93 4.63
CA LYS A 3 -22.04 16.68 3.60
C LYS A 3 -22.95 17.67 2.86
N LYS A 4 -24.15 17.23 2.44
CA LYS A 4 -25.13 18.08 1.74
C LYS A 4 -25.64 19.20 2.66
N ALA A 5 -25.97 18.88 3.90
CA ALA A 5 -26.37 19.86 4.91
C ALA A 5 -25.28 20.92 5.14
N ARG A 6 -24.01 20.50 5.30
CA ARG A 6 -22.86 21.41 5.45
C ARG A 6 -22.65 22.29 4.22
N THR A 7 -22.71 21.72 3.01
CA THR A 7 -22.48 22.47 1.77
C THR A 7 -23.58 23.49 1.51
N LEU A 8 -24.84 23.16 1.82
CA LEU A 8 -25.98 24.06 1.65
C LEU A 8 -26.18 25.01 2.84
N GLY A 9 -25.50 24.79 3.96
CA GLY A 9 -25.71 25.53 5.20
C GLY A 9 -27.09 25.31 5.84
N GLN A 10 -27.82 24.27 5.40
CA GLN A 10 -29.19 24.01 5.83
C GLN A 10 -29.23 22.85 6.83
N LYS A 11 -29.83 23.10 8.00
CA LYS A 11 -30.07 22.09 9.02
C LYS A 11 -31.15 21.11 8.53
N PRO A 12 -30.93 19.79 8.58
CA PRO A 12 -31.98 18.81 8.31
C PRO A 12 -33.06 18.80 9.39
N ASN A 13 -34.32 18.53 8.99
CA ASN A 13 -35.47 18.51 9.91
C ASN A 13 -35.35 17.46 11.03
N TRP A 14 -34.63 16.36 10.77
CA TRP A 14 -34.41 15.28 11.75
C TRP A 14 -33.27 15.58 12.74
N LEU A 15 -32.55 16.70 12.58
CA LEU A 15 -31.41 17.06 13.42
C LEU A 15 -31.80 18.16 14.41
N GLY A 16 -31.60 17.90 15.70
CA GLY A 16 -31.80 18.89 16.75
C GLY A 16 -30.87 20.10 16.62
N ASP A 17 -31.34 21.26 17.09
CA ASP A 17 -30.60 22.52 16.98
C ASP A 17 -29.27 22.50 17.74
N ASP A 18 -29.24 21.90 18.93
CA ASP A 18 -28.01 21.77 19.73
C ASP A 18 -26.93 20.99 18.98
N THR A 19 -27.30 19.85 18.38
CA THR A 19 -26.37 19.03 17.58
C THR A 19 -25.91 19.77 16.33
N TRP A 20 -26.79 20.53 15.68
CA TRP A 20 -26.43 21.32 14.50
C TRP A 20 -25.44 22.44 14.85
N ASN A 21 -25.67 23.16 15.95
CA ASN A 21 -24.78 24.22 16.42
C ASN A 21 -23.39 23.67 16.80
N ALA A 22 -23.35 22.53 17.50
CA ALA A 22 -22.08 21.85 17.81
C ALA A 22 -21.32 21.41 16.55
N LEU A 23 -22.03 20.94 15.52
CA LEU A 23 -21.43 20.59 14.23
C LEU A 23 -20.90 21.83 13.50
N LEU A 24 -21.66 22.92 13.48
CA LEU A 24 -21.23 24.19 12.88
C LEU A 24 -19.98 24.75 13.55
N GLU A 25 -19.93 24.75 14.88
CA GLU A 25 -18.76 25.16 15.64
C GLU A 25 -17.53 24.34 15.21
N LYS A 26 -17.65 23.00 15.24
CA LYS A 26 -16.57 22.09 14.85
C LYS A 26 -16.14 22.24 13.39
N TRP A 27 -17.09 22.45 12.48
CA TRP A 27 -16.80 22.68 11.06
C TRP A 27 -16.14 24.04 10.80
N ASN A 28 -16.40 25.02 11.65
CA ASN A 28 -15.83 26.35 11.54
C ASN A 28 -14.44 26.50 12.15
N MET A 29 -14.03 25.57 13.02
CA MET A 29 -12.67 25.53 13.58
C MET A 29 -11.60 25.58 12.47
N PRO A 30 -10.60 26.47 12.57
CA PRO A 30 -9.51 26.57 11.58
C PRO A 30 -8.78 25.25 11.34
N VAL A 31 -8.49 24.51 12.42
CA VAL A 31 -7.83 23.20 12.37
C VAL A 31 -8.64 22.19 11.54
N PHE A 32 -9.97 22.22 11.68
CA PHE A 32 -10.83 21.31 10.94
C PHE A 32 -10.89 21.68 9.44
N LYS A 33 -10.97 22.98 9.12
CA LYS A 33 -10.90 23.46 7.73
C LYS A 33 -9.57 23.07 7.08
N GLN A 34 -8.44 23.27 7.77
CA GLN A 34 -7.12 22.87 7.29
C GLN A 34 -7.02 21.36 7.04
N LYS A 35 -7.56 20.53 7.95
CA LYS A 35 -7.63 19.08 7.74
C LYS A 35 -8.48 18.71 6.52
N CYS A 36 -9.62 19.37 6.32
CA CYS A 36 -10.47 19.15 5.14
C CYS A 36 -9.74 19.49 3.85
N GLU A 37 -9.07 20.65 3.78
CA GLU A 37 -8.31 21.07 2.61
C GLU A 37 -7.13 20.13 2.32
N THR A 38 -6.43 19.68 3.36
CA THR A 38 -5.37 18.67 3.23
C THR A 38 -5.93 17.36 2.67
N ALA A 39 -7.04 16.85 3.22
CA ALA A 39 -7.68 15.64 2.74
C ALA A 39 -8.27 15.78 1.33
N LYS A 40 -8.67 17.00 0.92
CA LYS A 40 -9.11 17.30 -0.45
C LYS A 40 -7.92 17.26 -1.41
N LYS A 41 -6.83 17.97 -1.09
CA LYS A 41 -5.58 17.95 -1.86
C LYS A 41 -5.03 16.53 -2.00
N ASN A 42 -5.07 15.73 -0.95
CA ASN A 42 -4.62 14.33 -0.99
C ASN A 42 -5.49 13.46 -1.92
N ARG A 43 -6.81 13.72 -1.98
CA ARG A 43 -7.72 12.97 -2.86
C ARG A 43 -7.61 13.37 -4.33
N THR A 44 -7.32 14.64 -4.61
CA THR A 44 -7.09 15.15 -5.97
C THR A 44 -5.63 15.05 -6.41
N SER A 45 -4.76 14.50 -5.57
CA SER A 45 -3.35 14.33 -5.87
C SER A 45 -3.18 13.17 -6.84
N GLU A 46 -2.52 13.44 -7.96
CA GLU A 46 -2.05 12.41 -8.89
C GLU A 46 -0.88 11.59 -8.32
N LYS A 47 -0.25 12.04 -7.22
CA LYS A 47 0.82 11.28 -6.57
C LYS A 47 0.26 9.98 -6.00
N GLY A 48 0.63 8.89 -6.67
CA GLY A 48 0.19 7.52 -6.45
C GLY A 48 0.20 7.07 -4.99
N GLY A 49 -0.94 6.56 -4.55
CA GLY A 49 -1.19 6.14 -3.17
C GLY A 49 -2.67 6.11 -2.78
N CYS A 50 -3.56 6.69 -3.60
CA CYS A 50 -5.02 6.61 -3.42
C CYS A 50 -5.70 5.71 -4.48
N LEU A 51 -4.96 5.28 -5.50
CA LEU A 51 -5.49 4.46 -6.59
C LEU A 51 -5.00 3.03 -6.41
N HIS A 52 -5.92 2.11 -6.14
CA HIS A 52 -5.72 0.67 -6.13
C HIS A 52 -7.02 -0.01 -6.55
N THR A 53 -6.94 -1.19 -7.18
CA THR A 53 -8.09 -1.95 -7.70
C THR A 53 -8.67 -2.93 -6.69
N GLY A 54 -7.95 -3.23 -5.59
CA GLY A 54 -8.35 -4.21 -4.57
C GLY A 54 -9.54 -3.82 -3.70
N GLY A 55 -10.16 -2.66 -3.92
CA GLY A 55 -11.34 -2.23 -3.15
C GLY A 55 -11.04 -2.00 -1.67
N SER A 56 -11.95 -2.44 -0.80
CA SER A 56 -11.84 -2.29 0.67
C SER A 56 -11.11 -3.46 1.35
N ILE A 57 -10.64 -4.44 0.57
CA ILE A 57 -10.01 -5.65 1.07
C ILE A 57 -8.54 -5.36 1.38
N SER A 58 -8.08 -5.76 2.56
CA SER A 58 -6.68 -5.62 2.94
C SER A 58 -5.80 -6.60 2.16
N VAL A 59 -4.51 -6.26 2.02
CA VAL A 59 -3.51 -7.19 1.46
C VAL A 59 -3.55 -8.54 2.18
N HIS A 60 -3.70 -8.54 3.50
CA HIS A 60 -3.76 -9.75 4.31
C HIS A 60 -4.97 -10.64 4.00
N GLU A 61 -6.14 -10.04 3.83
CA GLU A 61 -7.35 -10.76 3.39
C GLU A 61 -7.16 -11.32 1.98
N HIS A 62 -6.47 -10.59 1.10
CA HIS A 62 -6.16 -11.07 -0.25
C HIS A 62 -5.24 -12.30 -0.24
N LEU A 63 -4.27 -12.38 0.69
CA LEU A 63 -3.46 -13.59 0.90
C LEU A 63 -4.34 -14.77 1.38
N PHE A 64 -5.27 -14.51 2.31
CA PHE A 64 -6.14 -15.55 2.86
C PHE A 64 -7.08 -16.12 1.80
N GLU A 65 -7.63 -15.27 0.92
CA GLU A 65 -8.47 -15.69 -0.20
C GLU A 65 -7.72 -16.53 -1.25
N LEU A 66 -6.42 -16.30 -1.42
CA LEU A 66 -5.61 -17.06 -2.38
C LEU A 66 -5.23 -18.46 -1.88
N GLY A 67 -5.37 -18.75 -0.58
CA GLY A 67 -5.19 -20.09 -0.01
C GLY A 67 -3.79 -20.69 -0.14
N ARG A 68 -2.79 -19.89 -0.54
CA ARG A 68 -1.38 -20.27 -0.69
C ARG A 68 -0.46 -19.14 -0.25
N SER A 69 0.82 -19.44 -0.06
CA SER A 69 1.83 -18.38 0.05
C SER A 69 1.93 -17.63 -1.27
N VAL A 70 1.89 -16.30 -1.20
CA VAL A 70 1.89 -15.41 -2.35
C VAL A 70 2.98 -14.38 -2.14
N HIS A 71 3.80 -14.16 -3.15
CA HIS A 71 4.87 -13.17 -3.07
C HIS A 71 4.31 -11.74 -3.13
N VAL A 72 5.07 -10.82 -2.55
CA VAL A 72 4.73 -9.40 -2.49
C VAL A 72 4.40 -8.81 -3.86
N ASP A 73 5.15 -9.19 -4.89
CA ASP A 73 4.99 -8.68 -6.25
C ASP A 73 3.72 -9.19 -6.92
N GLU A 74 3.28 -10.42 -6.60
CA GLU A 74 2.04 -10.98 -7.13
C GLU A 74 0.81 -10.27 -6.54
N ILE A 75 0.77 -10.07 -5.22
CA ILE A 75 -0.29 -9.28 -4.55
C ILE A 75 -0.33 -7.86 -5.13
N PHE A 76 0.86 -7.28 -5.33
CA PHE A 76 0.95 -5.93 -5.87
C PHE A 76 0.36 -5.85 -7.27
N GLN A 77 0.69 -6.80 -8.16
CA GLN A 77 0.10 -6.86 -9.50
C GLN A 77 -1.42 -6.95 -9.44
N GLN A 78 -1.99 -7.82 -8.60
CA GLN A 78 -3.45 -7.96 -8.47
C GLN A 78 -4.14 -6.67 -8.02
N THR A 79 -3.48 -5.89 -7.14
CA THR A 79 -4.06 -4.68 -6.54
C THR A 79 -3.71 -3.38 -7.25
N HIS A 80 -2.68 -3.38 -8.11
CA HIS A 80 -2.15 -2.18 -8.77
C HIS A 80 -2.09 -2.31 -10.30
N ILE A 81 -2.67 -3.37 -10.88
CA ILE A 81 -2.95 -3.50 -12.31
C ILE A 81 -4.47 -3.48 -12.54
N ARG A 82 -4.90 -2.72 -13.55
CA ARG A 82 -6.29 -2.63 -13.99
C ARG A 82 -6.65 -3.88 -14.80
N GLN A 83 -7.53 -4.73 -14.27
CA GLN A 83 -7.92 -5.99 -14.96
C GLN A 83 -8.45 -5.78 -16.39
N LEU A 84 -9.12 -4.65 -16.64
CA LEU A 84 -9.69 -4.35 -17.96
C LEU A 84 -8.64 -3.93 -19.01
N THR A 85 -7.55 -3.27 -18.61
CA THR A 85 -6.57 -2.71 -19.56
C THR A 85 -5.20 -3.36 -19.47
N GLY A 86 -4.89 -4.03 -18.36
CA GLY A 86 -3.56 -4.55 -18.05
C GLY A 86 -2.56 -3.47 -17.61
N ASP A 87 -2.99 -2.21 -17.51
CA ASP A 87 -2.10 -1.11 -17.14
C ASP A 87 -1.98 -0.93 -15.63
N PHE A 88 -0.86 -0.35 -15.21
CA PHE A 88 -0.68 0.10 -13.84
C PHE A 88 -1.69 1.20 -13.47
N VAL A 89 -2.13 1.17 -12.21
CA VAL A 89 -3.09 2.15 -11.68
C VAL A 89 -2.57 3.58 -11.70
N ASP A 90 -1.25 3.76 -11.56
CA ASP A 90 -0.55 5.04 -11.65
C ASP A 90 0.95 4.85 -12.02
N GLU A 91 1.64 5.96 -12.25
CA GLU A 91 3.07 5.96 -12.62
C GLU A 91 3.99 5.48 -11.47
N ARG A 92 3.57 5.66 -10.22
CA ARG A 92 4.36 5.22 -9.07
C ARG A 92 4.34 3.70 -8.96
N SER A 93 3.20 3.06 -9.17
CA SER A 93 3.08 1.62 -9.12
C SER A 93 3.89 0.96 -10.22
N ARG A 94 3.84 1.51 -11.44
CA ARG A 94 4.70 1.08 -12.56
C ARG A 94 6.18 1.15 -12.20
N ARG A 95 6.68 2.32 -11.79
CA ARG A 95 8.10 2.51 -11.44
C ARG A 95 8.56 1.61 -10.30
N THR A 96 7.74 1.44 -9.27
CA THR A 96 8.07 0.58 -8.13
C THR A 96 8.24 -0.86 -8.60
N HIS A 97 7.30 -1.34 -9.41
CA HIS A 97 7.33 -2.71 -9.92
C HIS A 97 8.52 -2.95 -10.86
N GLU A 98 8.80 -2.03 -11.78
CA GLU A 98 9.96 -2.10 -12.69
C GLU A 98 11.29 -2.11 -11.92
N GLN A 99 11.44 -1.25 -10.90
CA GLN A 99 12.63 -1.23 -10.05
C GLN A 99 12.80 -2.53 -9.27
N PHE A 100 11.71 -3.09 -8.75
CA PHE A 100 11.72 -4.40 -8.11
C PHE A 100 12.21 -5.48 -9.07
N GLN A 101 11.62 -5.57 -10.27
CA GLN A 101 11.98 -6.58 -11.26
C GLN A 101 13.46 -6.48 -11.65
N ALA A 102 13.96 -5.26 -11.89
CA ALA A 102 15.35 -5.01 -12.25
C ALA A 102 16.31 -5.48 -11.14
N LYS A 103 16.05 -5.09 -9.89
CA LYS A 103 16.88 -5.50 -8.74
C LYS A 103 16.84 -7.00 -8.51
N PHE A 104 15.66 -7.61 -8.54
CA PHE A 104 15.50 -9.03 -8.31
C PHE A 104 16.19 -9.86 -9.40
N SER A 105 16.08 -9.45 -10.66
CA SER A 105 16.76 -10.10 -11.79
C SER A 105 18.29 -9.98 -11.69
N GLN A 106 18.80 -8.83 -11.24
CA GLN A 106 20.22 -8.62 -11.00
C GLN A 106 20.75 -9.58 -9.92
N ILE A 107 20.11 -9.59 -8.74
CA ILE A 107 20.55 -10.44 -7.61
C ILE A 107 20.50 -11.92 -8.00
N ARG A 108 19.45 -12.34 -8.73
CA ARG A 108 19.32 -13.72 -9.22
C ARG A 108 20.44 -14.10 -10.19
N SER A 109 20.88 -13.15 -11.03
CA SER A 109 21.99 -13.36 -11.96
C SER A 109 23.33 -13.42 -11.23
N GLU A 110 23.51 -12.61 -10.18
CA GLU A 110 24.71 -12.62 -9.34
C GLU A 110 24.83 -13.92 -8.52
N THR A 111 23.73 -14.41 -7.93
CA THR A 111 23.72 -15.69 -7.19
C THR A 111 24.00 -16.89 -8.09
N ALA A 112 23.55 -16.85 -9.35
CA ALA A 112 23.89 -17.84 -10.37
C ALA A 112 25.39 -17.81 -10.78
N SER A 113 26.07 -16.68 -10.62
CA SER A 113 27.49 -16.53 -10.96
C SER A 113 28.44 -17.06 -9.89
N VAL A 114 28.01 -17.16 -8.63
CA VAL A 114 28.91 -17.38 -7.48
C VAL A 114 29.05 -18.85 -7.05
N GLY A 115 28.27 -19.78 -7.62
CA GLY A 115 28.50 -21.21 -7.38
C GLY A 115 27.33 -22.16 -7.59
N ALA A 116 26.14 -21.67 -7.93
CA ALA A 116 25.01 -22.49 -8.31
C ALA A 116 24.77 -22.34 -9.82
N SER A 117 24.67 -23.46 -10.55
CA SER A 117 24.22 -23.45 -11.94
C SER A 117 22.99 -22.55 -12.07
N ALA A 118 22.97 -21.63 -13.05
CA ALA A 118 21.90 -20.63 -13.26
C ALA A 118 20.46 -21.20 -13.36
N SER A 119 20.35 -22.52 -13.40
CA SER A 119 19.14 -23.33 -13.47
C SER A 119 18.71 -24.00 -12.16
N SER A 120 19.47 -23.89 -11.06
CA SER A 120 19.08 -24.48 -9.79
C SER A 120 18.02 -23.61 -9.11
N PRO A 121 16.86 -24.16 -8.70
CA PRO A 121 15.89 -23.41 -7.92
C PRO A 121 16.55 -22.89 -6.64
N LEU A 122 16.37 -21.60 -6.34
CA LEU A 122 16.71 -21.06 -5.03
C LEU A 122 15.87 -21.79 -3.98
N ASP A 123 16.39 -21.90 -2.76
CA ASP A 123 15.56 -22.32 -1.64
C ASP A 123 14.35 -21.36 -1.53
N PRO A 124 13.11 -21.88 -1.39
CA PRO A 124 11.92 -21.04 -1.36
C PRO A 124 11.96 -19.93 -0.30
N ALA A 125 12.60 -20.16 0.86
CA ALA A 125 12.71 -19.15 1.91
C ALA A 125 13.76 -18.08 1.56
N GLU A 126 14.87 -18.46 0.91
CA GLU A 126 15.84 -17.51 0.40
C GLU A 126 15.26 -16.63 -0.72
N GLU A 127 14.50 -17.22 -1.65
CA GLU A 127 13.83 -16.46 -2.70
C GLU A 127 12.82 -15.45 -2.12
N GLU A 128 11.99 -15.88 -1.16
CA GLU A 128 11.05 -15.00 -0.47
C GLU A 128 11.76 -13.83 0.24
N ARG A 129 12.87 -14.12 0.94
CA ARG A 129 13.70 -13.10 1.58
C ARG A 129 14.26 -12.09 0.57
N LEU A 130 14.80 -12.56 -0.56
CA LEU A 130 15.34 -11.70 -1.61
C LEU A 130 14.26 -10.83 -2.25
N ARG A 131 13.07 -11.40 -2.52
CA ARG A 131 11.93 -10.65 -3.05
C ARG A 131 11.51 -9.54 -2.09
N ASN A 132 11.36 -9.85 -0.82
CA ASN A 132 10.99 -8.87 0.21
C ASN A 132 12.03 -7.75 0.33
N GLN A 133 13.32 -8.08 0.25
CA GLN A 133 14.40 -7.08 0.28
C GLN A 133 14.37 -6.18 -0.97
N CYS A 134 14.29 -6.77 -2.17
CA CYS A 134 14.19 -6.00 -3.42
C CYS A 134 12.97 -5.07 -3.41
N TRP A 135 11.85 -5.56 -2.87
CA TRP A 135 10.63 -4.78 -2.77
C TRP A 135 10.79 -3.61 -1.81
N LEU A 136 11.37 -3.84 -0.63
CA LEU A 136 11.62 -2.78 0.35
C LEU A 136 12.46 -1.65 -0.27
N ASP A 137 13.48 -2.01 -1.04
CA ASP A 137 14.37 -1.03 -1.66
C ASP A 137 13.72 -0.32 -2.86
N ALA A 138 12.89 -1.01 -3.64
CA ALA A 138 12.13 -0.41 -4.74
C ALA A 138 11.00 0.52 -4.23
N ALA A 139 10.40 0.17 -3.09
CA ALA A 139 9.34 0.95 -2.45
C ALA A 139 9.84 2.22 -1.75
N GLY A 140 11.17 2.40 -1.63
CA GLY A 140 11.78 3.53 -0.93
C GLY A 140 11.81 3.35 0.60
N GLY A 141 11.82 2.11 1.08
CA GLY A 141 11.90 1.77 2.50
C GLY A 141 10.57 1.86 3.25
N ARG A 142 10.66 1.92 4.58
CA ARG A 142 9.49 2.03 5.48
C ARG A 142 9.16 3.50 5.74
N TYR A 143 7.88 3.86 5.59
CA TYR A 143 7.35 5.15 5.99
C TYR A 143 6.24 4.95 7.02
N LYS A 144 6.44 5.50 8.23
CA LYS A 144 5.51 5.35 9.37
C LYS A 144 5.13 3.88 9.65
N GLY A 145 6.14 3.00 9.64
CA GLY A 145 5.98 1.56 9.88
C GLY A 145 5.41 0.76 8.71
N ARG A 146 5.09 1.39 7.57
CA ARG A 146 4.46 0.73 6.43
C ARG A 146 5.39 0.70 5.21
N VAL A 147 5.30 -0.38 4.44
CA VAL A 147 5.93 -0.50 3.12
C VAL A 147 4.85 -0.31 2.06
N TYR A 148 5.15 0.45 1.02
CA TYR A 148 4.22 0.68 -0.08
C TYR A 148 3.85 -0.65 -0.77
N GLY A 149 2.57 -0.85 -1.07
CA GLY A 149 2.03 -2.09 -1.66
C GLY A 149 1.80 -3.25 -0.67
N ILE A 150 2.47 -3.25 0.50
CA ILE A 150 2.37 -4.35 1.48
C ILE A 150 1.48 -4.00 2.67
N GLY A 151 1.49 -2.74 3.10
CA GLY A 151 0.77 -2.29 4.30
C GLY A 151 1.63 -2.36 5.58
N ASN A 152 1.00 -2.65 6.72
CA ASN A 152 1.71 -2.79 8.00
C ASN A 152 2.30 -4.19 8.09
N VAL A 153 3.60 -4.31 7.83
CA VAL A 153 4.35 -5.51 8.18
C VAL A 153 4.72 -5.37 9.65
N SER A 154 3.75 -5.61 10.54
CA SER A 154 4.03 -5.79 11.95
C SER A 154 5.02 -6.94 12.08
N SER A 155 6.04 -6.75 12.89
CA SER A 155 7.08 -7.73 13.25
C SER A 155 6.53 -8.96 14.01
N GLN A 156 5.33 -9.42 13.68
CA GLN A 156 4.58 -10.46 14.38
C GLN A 156 4.06 -11.56 13.45
N ASN A 157 4.54 -11.62 12.20
CA ASN A 157 4.56 -12.89 11.49
C ASN A 157 5.92 -13.52 11.74
N ASP A 158 5.94 -14.42 12.73
CA ASP A 158 7.04 -15.27 13.19
C ASP A 158 7.50 -16.26 12.10
N CYS A 159 7.93 -15.71 10.97
CA CYS A 159 8.80 -16.34 9.97
C CYS A 159 9.92 -15.36 9.52
N VAL A 160 9.79 -14.06 9.85
CA VAL A 160 10.65 -12.98 9.35
C VAL A 160 11.75 -12.56 10.35
N ASP A 161 11.77 -13.12 11.56
CA ASP A 161 12.59 -12.60 12.67
C ASP A 161 13.94 -13.33 12.91
N SER A 162 14.38 -14.23 12.03
CA SER A 162 15.62 -15.00 12.28
C SER A 162 16.93 -14.34 11.83
N TYR A 163 16.93 -13.14 11.22
CA TYR A 163 18.19 -12.58 10.67
C TYR A 163 18.55 -11.13 11.05
N ILE A 164 17.77 -10.45 11.89
CA ILE A 164 18.15 -9.11 12.39
C ILE A 164 18.37 -9.17 13.91
N ARG A 165 19.28 -10.04 14.35
CA ARG A 165 19.87 -10.03 15.70
C ARG A 165 21.38 -10.31 15.73
N GLN A 166 22.07 -10.23 14.59
CA GLN A 166 23.53 -10.31 14.55
C GLN A 166 24.09 -9.29 13.57
N THR A 167 24.16 -8.04 14.03
CA THR A 167 25.18 -6.99 13.79
C THR A 167 24.79 -5.79 14.65
#